data_AF-A0A4R6KBG7-F1
#
_entry.id   AF-A0A4R6KBG7-F1
#
_cell.length_a   1.000
_cell.length_b   1.000
_cell.length_c   1.000
_cell.angle_alpha   90.00
_cell.angle_beta   90.00
_cell.angle_gamma   90.00
#
_symmetry.space_group_name_H-M   'P 1'
#
loop_
_entity.id
_entity.type
_entity.pdbx_description
1 polymer ?
#
loop_
_entity_poly.entity_id
_entity_poly.type
_entity_poly.pdbx_seq_one_letter_code
_entity_poly.pdbx_strand_id
1 'polypeptide(L)'
;MATMPSAAQDDLVGVITKDHREIELILAQLQLGEGTPQHRRDLADHLTTELVRHAVAEEMYMYPAARRVLADGDDVADRAIAEHAEVEHILKDLEGVDATDRQFDDLVGRVIAEVRHHVVDEEQQVLIPLREACGAEGLQELGRMVVRAKESAPTRPHPSAPDKPPANLILGPGVGMIDRLRDALTGRDRC
;
A
#
# COMPACT_ATOMS: atom_id res chain seq x y z
N MET A 1 14.09 -2.53 -29.77
CA MET A 1 14.23 -1.16 -29.23
C MET A 1 13.35 -1.11 -28.00
N ALA A 2 13.94 -1.10 -26.80
CA ALA A 2 13.17 -0.95 -25.58
C ALA A 2 12.62 0.48 -25.56
N THR A 3 11.30 0.63 -25.57
CA THR A 3 10.63 1.91 -25.33
C THR A 3 11.07 2.38 -23.96
N MET A 4 11.80 3.51 -23.88
CA MET A 4 12.08 4.17 -22.60
C MET A 4 10.73 4.49 -21.97
N PRO A 5 10.45 4.04 -20.72
CA PRO A 5 9.24 4.45 -20.04
C PRO A 5 9.15 5.98 -20.02
N SER A 6 7.94 6.49 -20.26
CA SER A 6 7.69 7.93 -20.21
C SER A 6 7.99 8.43 -18.80
N ALA A 7 8.51 9.66 -18.66
CA ALA A 7 8.74 10.30 -17.36
C ALA A 7 7.51 10.30 -16.43
N ALA A 8 6.29 10.16 -17.00
CA ALA A 8 5.02 10.05 -16.28
C ALA A 8 4.64 8.61 -15.88
N GLN A 9 5.29 7.58 -16.44
CA GLN A 9 5.12 6.17 -16.02
C GLN A 9 5.97 5.81 -14.80
N ASP A 10 7.08 6.53 -14.59
CA ASP A 10 8.02 6.29 -13.50
C ASP A 10 7.88 7.30 -12.34
N ASP A 11 6.94 8.25 -12.43
CA ASP A 11 6.59 9.16 -11.33
C ASP A 11 5.69 8.46 -10.31
N LEU A 12 5.61 8.99 -9.08
CA LEU A 12 4.83 8.42 -7.98
C LEU A 12 3.42 8.01 -8.40
N VAL A 13 2.69 8.91 -9.06
CA VAL A 13 1.31 8.67 -9.46
C VAL A 13 1.25 7.58 -10.53
N GLY A 14 2.17 7.58 -11.49
CA GLY A 14 2.29 6.53 -12.48
C GLY A 14 2.52 5.14 -11.86
N VAL A 15 3.39 5.06 -10.85
CA VAL A 15 3.71 3.82 -10.13
C VAL A 15 2.50 3.30 -9.35
N ILE A 16 1.86 4.15 -8.53
CA ILE A 16 0.71 3.74 -7.68
C ILE A 16 -0.51 3.38 -8.54
N THR A 17 -0.87 4.21 -9.52
CA THR A 17 -1.98 3.89 -10.44
C THR A 17 -1.72 2.62 -11.27
N LYS A 18 -0.45 2.29 -11.56
CA LYS A 18 -0.12 1.02 -12.20
C LYS A 18 -0.41 -0.16 -11.27
N ASP A 19 -0.03 -0.07 -10.00
CA ASP A 19 -0.32 -1.08 -9.00
C ASP A 19 -1.83 -1.29 -8.84
N HIS A 20 -2.61 -0.21 -8.76
CA HIS A 20 -4.08 -0.27 -8.70
C HIS A 20 -4.67 -1.07 -9.85
N ARG A 21 -4.16 -0.87 -11.07
CA ARG A 21 -4.62 -1.61 -12.25
C ARG A 21 -4.24 -3.08 -12.19
N GLU A 22 -3.05 -3.40 -11.70
CA GLU A 22 -2.59 -4.79 -11.53
C GLU A 22 -3.43 -5.51 -10.46
N ILE A 23 -3.69 -4.86 -9.33
CA ILE A 23 -4.56 -5.34 -8.25
C ILE A 23 -5.99 -5.55 -8.77
N GLU A 24 -6.56 -4.60 -9.49
CA GLU A 24 -7.93 -4.71 -10.04
C GLU A 24 -8.08 -5.91 -10.98
N LEU A 25 -7.05 -6.26 -11.76
CA LEU A 25 -7.08 -7.45 -12.60
C LEU A 25 -7.16 -8.75 -11.78
N ILE A 26 -6.54 -8.79 -10.60
CA ILE A 26 -6.62 -9.94 -9.69
C ILE A 26 -8.01 -9.96 -9.01
N LEU A 27 -8.49 -8.80 -8.54
CA LEU A 27 -9.84 -8.67 -7.95
C LEU A 27 -10.93 -9.10 -8.93
N ALA A 28 -10.84 -8.69 -10.20
CA ALA A 28 -11.79 -9.08 -11.23
C ALA A 28 -11.80 -10.61 -11.46
N GLN A 29 -10.63 -11.26 -11.47
CA GLN A 29 -10.54 -12.72 -11.60
C GLN A 29 -11.16 -13.44 -10.39
N LEU A 30 -10.87 -12.96 -9.18
CA LEU A 30 -11.48 -13.48 -7.96
C LEU A 30 -13.01 -13.29 -7.94
N GLN A 31 -13.50 -12.15 -8.43
CA GLN A 31 -14.93 -11.84 -8.51
C GLN A 31 -15.68 -12.75 -9.48
N LEU A 32 -15.05 -13.14 -10.60
CA LEU A 32 -15.65 -14.10 -11.53
C LEU A 32 -15.87 -15.47 -10.87
N GLY A 33 -15.04 -15.83 -9.88
CA GLY A 33 -15.15 -17.09 -9.14
C GLY A 33 -14.89 -18.33 -10.00
N GLU A 34 -14.29 -18.16 -11.18
CA GLU A 34 -13.99 -19.25 -12.11
C GLU A 34 -12.72 -20.00 -11.72
N GLY A 35 -12.57 -21.24 -12.23
CA GLY A 35 -11.40 -22.07 -12.01
C GLY A 35 -11.53 -23.08 -10.87
N THR A 36 -10.42 -23.74 -10.54
CA THR A 36 -10.38 -24.72 -9.44
C THR A 36 -10.26 -24.01 -8.10
N PRO A 37 -10.66 -24.65 -6.98
CA PRO A 37 -10.44 -24.08 -5.65
C PRO A 37 -8.97 -23.71 -5.39
N GLN A 38 -8.02 -24.53 -5.87
CA GLN A 38 -6.60 -24.21 -5.78
C GLN A 38 -6.24 -22.93 -6.53
N HIS A 39 -6.74 -22.75 -7.76
CA HIS A 39 -6.48 -21.55 -8.53
C HIS A 39 -7.00 -20.28 -7.83
N ARG A 40 -8.21 -20.36 -7.25
CA ARG A 40 -8.79 -19.26 -6.47
C ARG A 40 -7.96 -18.93 -5.23
N ARG A 41 -7.45 -19.95 -4.53
CA ARG A 41 -6.52 -19.78 -3.42
C ARG A 41 -5.21 -19.11 -3.87
N ASP A 42 -4.62 -19.57 -4.97
CA ASP A 42 -3.39 -18.99 -5.52
C ASP A 42 -3.59 -17.51 -5.89
N LEU A 43 -4.75 -17.15 -6.47
CA LEU A 43 -5.10 -15.75 -6.74
C LEU A 43 -5.25 -14.91 -5.47
N ALA A 44 -5.88 -15.44 -4.43
CA ALA A 44 -6.03 -14.75 -3.15
C ALA A 44 -4.68 -14.52 -2.45
N ASP A 45 -3.79 -15.50 -2.50
CA ASP A 45 -2.44 -15.40 -1.93
C ASP A 45 -1.57 -14.43 -2.74
N HIS A 46 -1.75 -14.39 -4.07
CA HIS A 46 -1.11 -13.40 -4.94
C HIS A 46 -1.62 -11.99 -4.63
N LEU A 47 -2.94 -11.79 -4.56
CA LEU A 47 -3.55 -10.52 -4.16
C LEU A 47 -3.00 -10.01 -2.84
N THR A 48 -2.93 -10.91 -1.84
CA THR A 48 -2.40 -10.60 -0.51
C THR A 48 -0.97 -10.08 -0.59
N THR A 49 -0.13 -10.71 -1.42
CA THR A 49 1.27 -10.28 -1.62
C THR A 49 1.34 -8.89 -2.25
N GLU A 50 0.54 -8.61 -3.28
CA GLU A 50 0.56 -7.31 -3.96
C GLU A 50 0.04 -6.19 -3.05
N LEU A 51 -1.07 -6.42 -2.34
CA LEU A 51 -1.64 -5.44 -1.41
C LEU A 51 -0.67 -5.08 -0.29
N VAL A 52 0.01 -6.07 0.32
CA VAL A 52 0.99 -5.81 1.38
C VAL A 52 2.17 -4.98 0.86
N ARG A 53 2.69 -5.30 -0.33
CA ARG A 53 3.81 -4.54 -0.91
C ARG A 53 3.43 -3.11 -1.26
N HIS A 54 2.22 -2.94 -1.77
CA HIS A 54 1.64 -1.66 -2.14
C HIS A 54 1.47 -0.76 -0.90
N ALA A 55 0.71 -1.23 0.10
CA ALA A 55 0.46 -0.50 1.34
C ALA A 55 1.74 -0.08 2.05
N VAL A 56 2.72 -1.00 2.15
CA VAL A 56 4.02 -0.72 2.77
C VAL A 56 4.77 0.43 2.06
N ALA A 57 4.69 0.50 0.74
CA ALA A 57 5.38 1.56 -0.01
C ALA A 57 4.69 2.93 0.18
N GLU A 58 3.37 2.93 0.27
CA GLU A 58 2.56 4.14 0.48
C GLU A 58 2.77 4.70 1.88
N GLU A 59 2.70 3.84 2.89
CA GLU A 59 2.91 4.22 4.29
C GLU A 59 4.33 4.71 4.57
N MET A 60 5.34 4.14 3.89
CA MET A 60 6.72 4.57 4.05
C MET A 60 7.04 5.91 3.37
N TYR A 61 6.40 6.21 2.24
CA TYR A 61 6.84 7.33 1.39
C TYR A 61 5.71 8.26 0.93
N MET A 62 4.58 7.73 0.50
CA MET A 62 3.49 8.54 -0.05
C MET A 62 2.74 9.31 1.04
N TYR A 63 2.25 8.63 2.06
CA TYR A 63 1.49 9.28 3.14
C TYR A 63 2.35 10.27 3.95
N PRO A 64 3.63 10.00 4.26
CA PRO A 64 4.51 11.01 4.84
C PRO A 64 4.72 12.23 3.93
N ALA A 65 4.72 12.06 2.61
CA ALA A 65 4.76 13.18 1.68
C ALA A 65 3.44 13.96 1.70
N ALA A 66 2.30 13.28 1.68
CA ALA A 66 0.97 13.88 1.77
C ALA A 66 0.83 14.76 3.02
N ARG A 67 1.19 14.24 4.20
CA ARG A 67 1.22 14.98 5.48
C ARG A 67 2.05 16.26 5.43
N ARG A 68 3.12 16.27 4.63
CA ARG A 68 4.03 17.42 4.55
C ARG A 68 3.53 18.52 3.62
N VAL A 69 2.78 18.18 2.58
CA VAL A 69 2.51 19.10 1.46
C VAL A 69 1.04 19.42 1.27
N LEU A 70 0.14 18.59 1.81
CA LEU A 70 -1.31 18.79 1.72
C LEU A 70 -1.84 19.43 3.01
N ALA A 71 -2.86 20.28 2.88
CA ALA A 71 -3.45 20.99 4.01
C ALA A 71 -4.19 20.06 4.98
N ASP A 72 -4.83 19.03 4.45
CA ASP A 72 -5.53 17.94 5.14
C ASP A 72 -4.72 16.64 5.13
N GLY A 73 -3.40 16.74 4.93
CA GLY A 73 -2.50 15.61 4.74
C GLY A 73 -2.50 14.59 5.89
N ASP A 74 -2.68 15.03 7.13
CA ASP A 74 -2.79 14.14 8.29
C ASP A 74 -4.08 13.33 8.26
N ASP A 75 -5.23 13.98 8.00
CA ASP A 75 -6.55 13.32 7.99
C ASP A 75 -6.67 12.30 6.85
N VAL A 76 -6.20 12.66 5.65
CA VAL A 76 -6.24 11.73 4.50
C VAL A 76 -5.32 10.53 4.71
N ALA A 77 -4.13 10.73 5.29
CA ALA A 77 -3.20 9.66 5.59
C ALA A 77 -3.72 8.75 6.72
N ASP A 78 -4.27 9.31 7.80
CA ASP A 78 -4.81 8.53 8.92
C ASP A 78 -5.99 7.67 8.48
N ARG A 79 -6.87 8.19 7.61
CA ARG A 79 -7.97 7.41 7.03
C ARG A 79 -7.46 6.27 6.16
N ALA A 80 -6.56 6.55 5.22
CA ALA A 80 -6.02 5.53 4.31
C ALA A 80 -5.30 4.39 5.07
N ILE A 81 -4.52 4.73 6.11
CA ILE A 81 -3.87 3.74 6.99
C ILE A 81 -4.91 2.88 7.74
N ALA A 82 -6.02 3.48 8.17
CA ALA A 82 -7.09 2.73 8.83
C ALA A 82 -7.78 1.74 7.85
N GLU A 83 -7.99 2.14 6.60
CA GLU A 83 -8.53 1.27 5.54
C GLU A 83 -7.56 0.13 5.21
N HIS A 84 -6.24 0.39 5.14
CA HIS A 84 -5.22 -0.64 5.00
C HIS A 84 -5.29 -1.66 6.12
N ALA A 85 -5.38 -1.21 7.37
CA ALA A 85 -5.50 -2.08 8.52
C ALA A 85 -6.77 -2.94 8.42
N GLU A 86 -7.91 -2.40 8.00
CA GLU A 86 -9.13 -3.18 7.79
C GLU A 86 -8.94 -4.27 6.72
N VAL A 87 -8.36 -3.92 5.56
CA VAL A 87 -8.05 -4.89 4.50
C VAL A 87 -7.09 -5.97 5.01
N GLU A 88 -6.06 -5.60 5.77
CA GLU A 88 -5.10 -6.55 6.34
C GLU A 88 -5.76 -7.58 7.27
N HIS A 89 -6.72 -7.15 8.10
CA HIS A 89 -7.48 -8.05 8.95
C HIS A 89 -8.32 -9.03 8.12
N ILE A 90 -8.97 -8.56 7.05
CA ILE A 90 -9.77 -9.43 6.17
C ILE A 90 -8.87 -10.44 5.44
N LEU A 91 -7.70 -10.01 4.96
CA LEU A 91 -6.71 -10.90 4.34
C LEU A 91 -6.20 -11.94 5.33
N LYS A 92 -6.00 -11.55 6.60
CA LYS A 92 -5.58 -12.47 7.65
C LYS A 92 -6.63 -13.55 7.93
N ASP A 93 -7.90 -13.16 7.99
CA ASP A 93 -9.00 -14.12 8.11
C ASP A 93 -9.05 -15.06 6.89
N LEU A 94 -8.79 -14.53 5.69
CA LEU A 94 -8.80 -15.28 4.44
C LEU A 94 -7.70 -16.35 4.35
N GLU A 95 -6.54 -16.15 4.98
CA GLU A 95 -5.43 -17.14 5.01
C GLU A 95 -5.86 -18.49 5.59
N GLY A 96 -6.82 -18.50 6.54
CA GLY A 96 -7.23 -19.70 7.28
C GLY A 96 -8.41 -20.47 6.70
N VAL A 97 -9.03 -19.98 5.63
CA VAL A 97 -10.31 -20.50 5.11
C VAL A 97 -10.08 -21.39 3.88
N ASP A 98 -10.85 -22.46 3.66
CA ASP A 98 -10.72 -23.24 2.42
C ASP A 98 -11.42 -22.54 1.25
N ALA A 99 -10.84 -22.58 0.04
CA ALA A 99 -11.43 -21.92 -1.15
C ALA A 99 -12.75 -22.55 -1.65
N THR A 100 -13.17 -23.68 -1.06
CA THR A 100 -14.49 -24.30 -1.25
C THR A 100 -15.52 -23.87 -0.21
N ASP A 101 -15.09 -23.19 0.87
CA ASP A 101 -15.98 -22.69 1.90
C ASP A 101 -16.70 -21.44 1.43
N ARG A 102 -17.98 -21.30 1.76
CA ARG A 102 -18.73 -20.06 1.52
C ARG A 102 -18.09 -18.86 2.23
N GLN A 103 -17.46 -19.07 3.38
CA GLN A 103 -16.73 -18.00 4.08
C GLN A 103 -15.63 -17.40 3.20
N PHE A 104 -15.01 -18.17 2.30
CA PHE A 104 -14.02 -17.67 1.37
C PHE A 104 -14.64 -16.64 0.42
N ASP A 105 -15.80 -16.95 -0.15
CA ASP A 105 -16.52 -16.06 -1.06
C ASP A 105 -16.94 -14.76 -0.36
N ASP A 106 -17.43 -14.86 0.89
CA ASP A 106 -17.84 -13.72 1.70
C ASP A 106 -16.64 -12.80 2.01
N LEU A 107 -15.48 -13.37 2.38
CA LEU A 107 -14.26 -12.60 2.65
C LEU A 107 -13.66 -11.98 1.38
N VAL A 108 -13.61 -12.71 0.27
CA VAL A 108 -13.16 -12.18 -1.04
C VAL A 108 -14.05 -11.01 -1.47
N GLY A 109 -15.36 -11.14 -1.32
CA GLY A 109 -16.31 -10.06 -1.62
C GLY A 109 -16.03 -8.79 -0.81
N ARG A 110 -15.69 -8.93 0.48
CA ARG A 110 -15.30 -7.80 1.35
C ARG A 110 -13.99 -7.16 0.90
N VAL A 111 -12.93 -7.94 0.67
CA VAL A 111 -11.65 -7.40 0.17
C VAL A 111 -11.85 -6.62 -1.13
N ILE A 112 -12.63 -7.15 -2.07
CA ILE A 112 -12.93 -6.46 -3.33
C ILE A 112 -13.61 -5.11 -3.08
N ALA A 113 -14.58 -5.06 -2.17
CA ALA A 113 -15.30 -3.82 -1.86
C ALA A 113 -14.38 -2.78 -1.22
N GLU A 114 -13.64 -3.16 -0.18
CA GLU A 114 -12.75 -2.25 0.56
C GLU A 114 -11.61 -1.72 -0.33
N VAL A 115 -10.93 -2.60 -1.07
CA VAL A 115 -9.82 -2.18 -1.94
C VAL A 115 -10.29 -1.25 -3.06
N ARG A 116 -11.45 -1.52 -3.68
CA ARG A 116 -11.97 -0.63 -4.73
C ARG A 116 -12.41 0.72 -4.18
N HIS A 117 -12.97 0.75 -2.97
CA HIS A 117 -13.30 2.00 -2.29
C HIS A 117 -12.03 2.81 -2.04
N HIS A 118 -11.04 2.18 -1.40
CA HIS A 118 -9.74 2.77 -1.08
C HIS A 118 -9.06 3.35 -2.33
N VAL A 119 -8.93 2.57 -3.41
CA VAL A 119 -8.29 3.02 -4.66
C VAL A 119 -8.94 4.29 -5.23
N VAL A 120 -10.28 4.36 -5.24
CA VAL A 120 -11.00 5.53 -5.76
C VAL A 120 -10.72 6.76 -4.90
N ASP A 121 -10.80 6.61 -3.59
CA ASP A 121 -10.56 7.71 -2.65
C ASP A 121 -9.10 8.16 -2.69
N GLU A 122 -8.15 7.25 -2.78
CA GLU A 122 -6.74 7.57 -2.84
C GLU A 122 -6.35 8.30 -4.13
N GLU A 123 -6.80 7.82 -5.30
CA GLU A 123 -6.53 8.49 -6.57
C GLU A 123 -7.07 9.92 -6.59
N GLN A 124 -8.23 10.15 -5.97
CA GLN A 124 -8.90 11.46 -5.95
C GLN A 124 -8.38 12.40 -4.87
N GLN A 125 -8.19 11.90 -3.65
CA GLN A 125 -7.92 12.70 -2.45
C GLN A 125 -6.42 12.78 -2.11
N VAL A 126 -5.59 11.90 -2.69
CA VAL A 126 -4.15 11.86 -2.39
C VAL A 126 -3.32 12.07 -3.65
N LEU A 127 -3.48 11.25 -4.69
CA LEU A 127 -2.60 11.29 -5.87
C LEU A 127 -2.76 12.57 -6.70
N ILE A 128 -4.00 13.02 -6.95
CA ILE A 128 -4.25 14.27 -7.67
C ILE A 128 -3.65 15.46 -6.89
N PRO A 129 -3.94 15.67 -5.59
CA PRO A 129 -3.32 16.75 -4.82
C PRO A 129 -1.79 16.67 -4.73
N LEU A 130 -1.22 15.47 -4.57
CA LEU A 130 0.25 15.28 -4.58
C LEU A 130 0.85 15.67 -5.92
N ARG A 131 0.18 15.37 -7.04
CA ARG A 131 0.64 15.76 -8.38
C ARG A 131 0.76 17.28 -8.50
N GLU A 132 -0.19 18.02 -7.93
CA GLU A 132 -0.22 19.48 -7.95
C GLU A 132 0.81 20.09 -7.00
N ALA A 133 1.02 19.49 -5.82
CA ALA A 133 1.86 20.05 -4.76
C ALA A 133 3.37 19.76 -4.92
N CYS A 134 3.76 18.57 -5.42
CA CYS A 134 5.16 18.12 -5.41
C CYS A 134 5.98 18.52 -6.65
N GLY A 135 5.33 18.85 -7.76
CA GLY A 135 6.00 19.09 -9.04
C GLY A 135 6.69 17.83 -9.62
N ALA A 136 7.13 17.91 -10.87
CA ALA A 136 7.62 16.73 -11.62
C ALA A 136 8.83 16.03 -10.96
N GLU A 137 9.82 16.79 -10.50
CA GLU A 137 11.05 16.23 -9.90
C GLU A 137 10.77 15.54 -8.56
N GLY A 138 9.92 16.13 -7.72
CA GLY A 138 9.50 15.55 -6.44
C GLY A 138 8.73 14.23 -6.63
N LEU A 139 7.81 14.20 -7.60
CA LEU A 139 7.05 12.99 -7.94
C LEU A 139 7.95 11.88 -8.50
N GLN A 140 8.96 12.22 -9.29
CA GLN A 140 9.93 11.24 -9.80
C GLN A 140 10.79 10.64 -8.68
N GLU A 141 11.22 11.46 -7.71
CA GLU A 141 11.97 10.95 -6.55
C GLU A 141 11.10 10.05 -5.67
N LEU A 142 9.88 10.48 -5.37
CA LEU A 142 8.92 9.66 -4.63
C LEU A 142 8.63 8.34 -5.34
N GLY A 143 8.43 8.36 -6.67
CA GLY A 143 8.24 7.15 -7.47
C GLY A 143 9.40 6.17 -7.35
N ARG A 144 10.65 6.65 -7.43
CA ARG A 144 11.84 5.80 -7.23
C ARG A 144 11.89 5.18 -5.82
N MET A 145 11.56 5.96 -4.79
CA MET A 145 11.53 5.46 -3.41
C MET A 145 10.46 4.38 -3.20
N VAL A 146 9.25 4.61 -3.73
CA VAL A 146 8.14 3.64 -3.69
C VAL A 146 8.53 2.33 -4.39
N VAL A 147 9.08 2.41 -5.61
CA VAL A 147 9.54 1.21 -6.34
C VAL A 147 10.57 0.42 -5.52
N ARG A 148 11.54 1.10 -4.91
CA ARG A 148 12.55 0.45 -4.08
C ARG A 148 11.96 -0.16 -2.80
N ALA A 149 10.99 0.50 -2.19
CA ALA A 149 10.29 -0.02 -1.02
C ALA A 149 9.63 -1.37 -1.32
N LYS A 150 8.92 -1.45 -2.44
CA LYS A 150 8.19 -2.65 -2.88
C LYS A 150 9.10 -3.86 -3.08
N GLU A 151 10.32 -3.65 -3.59
CA GLU A 151 11.32 -4.72 -3.75
C GLU A 151 11.78 -5.32 -2.40
N SER A 152 11.67 -4.57 -1.32
CA SER A 152 12.08 -4.96 0.04
C SER A 152 10.93 -5.31 0.97
N ALA A 153 9.68 -5.14 0.53
CA ALA A 153 8.50 -5.32 1.37
C ALA A 153 8.20 -6.81 1.65
N PRO A 154 7.64 -7.13 2.84
CA PRO A 154 7.13 -8.46 3.14
C PRO A 154 6.09 -8.95 2.12
N THR A 155 5.92 -10.26 2.02
CA THR A 155 4.93 -10.88 1.10
C THR A 155 3.70 -11.41 1.82
N ARG A 156 3.53 -11.14 3.12
CA ARG A 156 2.40 -11.61 3.93
C ARG A 156 1.96 -10.55 4.94
N PRO A 157 0.67 -10.50 5.30
CA PRO A 157 0.13 -9.59 6.29
C PRO A 157 0.62 -9.96 7.70
N HIS A 158 0.88 -8.93 8.50
CA HIS A 158 1.31 -9.01 9.89
C HIS A 158 0.46 -8.03 10.74
N PRO A 159 -0.85 -8.30 10.96
CA PRO A 159 -1.78 -7.40 11.67
C PRO A 159 -1.49 -7.25 13.17
N SER A 160 -0.50 -7.97 13.69
CA SER A 160 0.00 -7.84 15.06
C SER A 160 1.34 -7.12 15.15
N ALA A 161 1.85 -6.61 14.01
CA ALA A 161 2.97 -5.69 14.02
C ALA A 161 2.47 -4.38 14.64
N PRO A 162 3.15 -3.86 15.66
CA PRO A 162 2.68 -2.65 16.32
C PRO A 162 2.87 -1.44 15.39
N ASP A 163 1.77 -0.75 15.09
CA ASP A 163 1.70 0.45 14.24
C ASP A 163 2.46 1.66 14.80
N LYS A 164 3.10 1.52 15.97
CA LYS A 164 3.80 2.58 16.71
C LYS A 164 5.16 2.10 17.24
N PRO A 165 6.24 2.89 17.08
CA PRO A 165 7.53 2.57 17.68
C PRO A 165 7.43 2.54 19.21
N PRO A 166 8.18 1.66 19.92
CA PRO A 166 9.43 0.99 19.51
C PRO A 166 9.31 -0.50 19.14
N ALA A 167 8.11 -1.07 19.08
CA ALA A 167 7.97 -2.53 18.95
C ALA A 167 8.06 -3.05 17.50
N ASN A 168 7.95 -2.18 16.49
CA ASN A 168 8.20 -2.50 15.07
C ASN A 168 9.70 -2.65 14.72
N LEU A 169 10.59 -2.25 15.63
CA LEU A 169 12.05 -2.26 15.42
C LEU A 169 12.73 -3.60 15.72
N ILE A 170 12.02 -4.56 16.35
CA ILE A 170 12.66 -5.78 16.88
C ILE A 170 12.61 -6.96 15.90
N LEU A 171 11.77 -6.92 14.85
CA LEU A 171 11.41 -8.12 14.07
C LEU A 171 11.98 -8.24 12.64
N GLY A 172 12.89 -7.38 12.18
CA GLY A 172 13.61 -7.66 10.92
C GLY A 172 14.47 -6.51 10.37
N PRO A 173 15.46 -6.81 9.51
CA PRO A 173 16.28 -5.78 8.88
C PRO A 173 15.46 -5.08 7.79
N GLY A 174 14.98 -3.87 8.06
CA GLY A 174 14.33 -3.02 7.05
C GLY A 174 13.17 -2.14 7.54
N VAL A 175 12.65 -2.34 8.75
CA VAL A 175 11.54 -1.54 9.27
C VAL A 175 12.05 -0.60 10.36
N GLY A 176 12.02 0.71 10.10
CA GLY A 176 12.28 1.74 11.11
C GLY A 176 13.51 2.62 10.89
N MET A 177 13.63 3.23 9.72
CA MET A 177 14.49 4.41 9.55
C MET A 177 13.61 5.53 9.00
N ILE A 178 13.06 6.42 9.85
CA ILE A 178 12.85 7.84 9.52
C ILE A 178 12.34 8.71 10.71
N ASP A 179 11.89 8.17 11.86
CA ASP A 179 11.62 9.08 12.99
C ASP A 179 12.89 9.64 13.65
N ARG A 180 14.03 8.92 13.55
CA ARG A 180 15.33 9.44 14.03
C ARG A 180 16.00 10.47 13.11
N LEU A 181 15.61 10.57 11.85
CA LEU A 181 16.18 11.60 10.97
C LEU A 181 15.58 12.98 11.28
N ARG A 182 14.35 13.02 11.82
CA ARG A 182 13.66 14.25 12.24
C ARG A 182 14.21 14.82 13.55
N ASP A 183 14.50 13.98 14.53
CA ASP A 183 15.07 14.45 15.82
C ASP A 183 16.55 14.84 15.72
N ALA A 184 17.32 14.21 14.82
CA ALA A 184 18.73 14.58 14.61
C ALA A 184 18.92 15.89 13.82
N LEU A 185 17.91 16.35 13.05
CA LEU A 185 17.99 17.55 12.22
C LEU A 185 17.26 18.77 12.80
N THR A 186 16.36 18.60 13.77
CA THR A 186 15.58 19.71 14.36
C THR A 186 16.15 20.28 15.66
N GLY A 187 17.24 19.71 16.20
CA GLY A 187 18.12 20.41 17.15
C GLY A 187 17.43 20.97 18.40
N ARG A 188 16.43 20.29 18.97
CA ARG A 188 15.96 20.57 20.33
C ARG A 188 16.35 19.42 21.24
N ASP A 189 17.54 19.59 21.83
CA ASP A 189 17.83 19.22 23.22
C ASP A 189 19.20 19.79 23.59
N ARG A 190 19.18 21.07 23.96
CA ARG A 190 20.06 21.63 24.99
C ARG A 190 19.19 22.44 25.95
N CYS A 191 19.11 21.92 27.17
CA CYS A 191 18.44 22.42 28.38
C CYS A 191 16.94 22.14 28.49
#